data_AF-A0A8S3SGZ0-F1
#
_entry.id   AF-A0A8S3SGZ0-F1
#
_cell.length_a   1.000
_cell.length_b   1.000
_cell.length_c   1.000
_cell.angle_alpha   90.00
_cell.angle_beta   90.00
_cell.angle_gamma   90.00
#
_symmetry.space_group_name_H-M   'P 1'
#
loop_
_entity.id
_entity.type
_entity.pdbx_description
1 polymer ?
#
loop_
_entity_poly.entity_id
_entity_poly.type
_entity_poly.pdbx_seq_one_letter_code
_entity_poly.pdbx_strand_id
1 'polypeptide(L)'
;MAAPDNIYLELPEKKVSTTHRNLPDPPVGAGVSDIYLKPPQRRSIVQRLSFRSKSGDLNKHRLLCIIGAIAGLFFVGLTVGLITKWTCDTNDDVNPQCLWSAWSFWTVCSPSTIFGKQYRFRKYYGPEHSCHKNETIEDKDCADDQYKFDLTFDQSTLHRYCYLSSDNKVISNHFSDETNHNPNDANQLQNYTGAIGNTCLDKNSKIYFEISFQYEIFDLMDEPHLLLEVALAERNKIDTLLLVGDKSVGGWSLNIYSCPELRKICLSVQHGNLDSLKFTLSSHEAGSTFNESFGFLVDRERDEFSFIRDGKIFFTFQNIDSNERLCLIFGVFNPSQVKVSQKIMTSKNYTGIFNLHWT
;
A
#
# COMPACT_ATOMS: atom_id res chain seq x y z
N MET A 1 -5.63 -45.09 -52.89
CA MET A 1 -5.10 -45.63 -51.61
C MET A 1 -5.82 -44.88 -50.50
N ALA A 2 -6.73 -45.58 -49.81
CA ALA A 2 -7.64 -45.01 -48.83
C ALA A 2 -6.95 -44.84 -47.47
N ALA A 3 -7.31 -43.76 -46.78
CA ALA A 3 -6.89 -43.44 -45.41
C ALA A 3 -7.55 -44.38 -44.38
N PRO A 4 -6.92 -44.62 -43.21
CA PRO A 4 -7.54 -45.42 -42.15
C PRO A 4 -8.48 -44.60 -41.28
N ASP A 5 -9.58 -45.24 -40.89
CA ASP A 5 -10.67 -44.73 -40.07
C ASP A 5 -10.26 -44.47 -38.61
N ASN A 6 -10.61 -43.30 -38.09
CA ASN A 6 -10.53 -42.98 -36.67
C ASN A 6 -11.78 -43.47 -35.93
N ILE A 7 -11.60 -44.42 -35.01
CA ILE A 7 -12.62 -44.88 -34.08
C ILE A 7 -12.62 -43.95 -32.87
N TYR A 8 -13.69 -43.16 -32.70
CA TYR A 8 -13.96 -42.42 -31.47
C TYR A 8 -14.68 -43.35 -30.47
N LEU A 9 -14.10 -43.52 -29.29
CA LEU A 9 -14.75 -44.13 -28.14
C LEU A 9 -15.44 -43.03 -27.32
N GLU A 10 -16.77 -42.98 -27.36
CA GLU A 10 -17.59 -42.17 -26.46
C GLU A 10 -17.57 -42.78 -25.04
N LEU A 11 -17.19 -41.98 -24.05
CA LEU A 11 -17.32 -42.32 -22.63
C LEU A 11 -18.71 -41.89 -22.11
N PRO A 12 -19.39 -42.70 -21.29
CA PRO A 12 -20.76 -42.40 -20.86
C PRO A 12 -20.80 -41.28 -19.82
N GLU A 13 -21.69 -40.32 -20.05
CA GLU A 13 -22.04 -39.25 -19.11
C GLU A 13 -22.62 -39.82 -17.80
N LYS A 14 -21.94 -39.55 -16.69
CA LYS A 14 -22.40 -39.90 -15.35
C LYS A 14 -23.29 -38.78 -14.81
N LYS A 15 -24.61 -38.98 -14.85
CA LYS A 15 -25.61 -38.13 -14.18
C LYS A 15 -25.40 -38.18 -12.66
N VAL A 16 -25.01 -37.06 -12.07
CA VAL A 16 -25.00 -36.87 -10.61
C VAL A 16 -26.31 -36.23 -10.19
N SER A 17 -27.10 -37.00 -9.42
CA SER A 17 -28.32 -36.56 -8.75
C SER A 17 -27.93 -35.86 -7.44
N THR A 18 -28.24 -34.57 -7.32
CA THR A 18 -28.14 -33.82 -6.07
C THR A 18 -29.51 -33.76 -5.39
N THR A 19 -29.68 -34.60 -4.38
CA THR A 19 -30.76 -34.47 -3.38
C THR A 19 -30.57 -33.22 -2.54
N HIS A 20 -31.55 -32.31 -2.59
CA HIS A 20 -31.68 -31.17 -1.68
C HIS A 20 -31.78 -31.66 -0.22
N ARG A 21 -30.88 -31.21 0.65
CA ARG A 21 -31.07 -31.22 2.10
C ARG A 21 -31.42 -29.81 2.56
N ASN A 22 -32.55 -29.73 3.26
CA ASN A 22 -33.09 -28.54 3.90
C ASN A 22 -32.13 -28.01 4.97
N LEU A 23 -31.79 -26.71 4.88
CA LEU A 23 -31.20 -25.94 5.97
C LEU A 23 -32.33 -25.35 6.84
N PRO A 24 -32.16 -25.27 8.17
CA PRO A 24 -33.16 -24.68 9.06
C PRO A 24 -33.11 -23.16 9.01
N ASP A 25 -34.28 -22.53 9.14
CA ASP A 25 -34.44 -21.07 9.21
C ASP A 25 -33.68 -20.46 10.40
N PRO A 26 -33.09 -19.26 10.24
CA PRO A 26 -32.47 -18.55 11.35
C PRO A 26 -33.53 -17.96 12.31
N PRO A 27 -33.20 -17.84 13.61
CA PRO A 27 -34.15 -17.39 14.62
C PRO A 27 -34.45 -15.89 14.53
N VAL A 28 -35.71 -15.59 14.79
CA VAL A 28 -36.32 -14.27 14.89
C VAL A 28 -35.82 -13.56 16.17
N GLY A 29 -35.29 -12.34 16.01
CA GLY A 29 -35.36 -11.29 17.02
C GLY A 29 -34.08 -10.96 17.80
N ALA A 30 -33.33 -9.97 17.33
CA ALA A 30 -32.62 -9.02 18.19
C ALA A 30 -32.58 -7.67 17.47
N GLY A 31 -33.43 -6.75 17.92
CA GLY A 31 -33.57 -5.43 17.35
C GLY A 31 -32.43 -4.51 17.75
N VAL A 32 -31.75 -3.94 16.75
CA VAL A 32 -31.18 -2.61 16.82
C VAL A 32 -31.52 -1.95 15.49
N SER A 33 -32.44 -0.99 15.53
CA SER A 33 -32.73 -0.14 14.38
C SER A 33 -31.57 0.81 14.17
N ASP A 34 -30.81 0.63 13.09
CA ASP A 34 -29.89 1.65 12.61
C ASP A 34 -30.69 2.91 12.23
N ILE A 35 -30.48 3.98 13.00
CA ILE A 35 -31.01 5.31 12.66
C ILE A 35 -30.18 5.84 11.50
N TYR A 36 -30.60 5.52 10.27
CA TYR A 36 -30.13 6.19 9.06
C TYR A 36 -30.67 7.63 9.04
N LEU A 37 -29.87 8.59 9.51
CA LEU A 37 -30.13 10.01 9.29
C LEU A 37 -29.79 10.39 7.84
N LYS A 38 -30.79 10.87 7.10
CA LYS A 38 -30.59 11.41 5.75
C LYS A 38 -29.67 12.65 5.80
N PRO A 39 -28.83 12.90 4.78
CA PRO A 39 -27.86 14.00 4.73
C PRO A 39 -28.36 15.41 5.12
N PRO A 40 -29.63 15.82 4.89
CA PRO A 40 -30.08 17.16 5.28
C PRO A 40 -30.23 17.34 6.80
N GLN A 41 -30.36 16.26 7.59
CA GLN A 41 -30.59 16.34 9.04
C GLN A 41 -29.30 16.49 9.86
N ARG A 42 -28.11 16.23 9.27
CA ARG A 42 -26.82 16.49 9.94
C ARG A 42 -26.51 17.99 10.08
N ARG A 43 -27.05 18.84 9.20
CA ARG A 43 -26.77 20.29 9.21
C ARG A 43 -27.45 21.04 10.37
N SER A 44 -28.59 20.57 10.89
CA SER A 44 -29.28 21.28 11.98
C SER A 44 -28.72 20.99 13.38
N ILE A 45 -28.00 19.87 13.56
CA ILE A 45 -27.39 19.51 14.85
C ILE A 45 -26.05 20.26 15.04
N VAL A 46 -25.27 20.46 13.97
CA VAL A 46 -24.04 21.25 14.01
C VAL A 46 -24.35 22.76 14.18
N GLN A 47 -25.48 23.25 13.67
CA GLN A 47 -25.92 24.64 13.91
C GLN A 47 -26.54 24.90 15.29
N ARG A 48 -26.94 23.86 16.04
CA ARG A 48 -27.44 24.01 17.42
C ARG A 48 -26.35 23.86 18.50
N LEU A 49 -25.19 23.34 18.15
CA LEU A 49 -24.04 23.24 19.06
C LEU A 49 -23.08 24.45 19.00
N SER A 50 -23.23 25.33 18.00
CA SER A 50 -22.45 26.58 17.90
C SER A 50 -23.09 27.81 18.58
N PHE A 51 -24.30 27.69 19.15
CA PHE A 51 -25.03 28.80 19.78
C PHE A 51 -25.20 28.68 21.30
N ARG A 52 -24.31 27.93 21.97
CA ARG A 52 -24.29 27.86 23.44
C ARG A 52 -22.86 27.90 24.00
N SER A 53 -22.19 29.04 23.79
CA SER A 53 -21.15 29.51 24.70
C SER A 53 -21.42 30.96 25.07
N LYS A 54 -21.74 31.17 26.34
CA LYS A 54 -21.82 32.43 27.10
C LYS A 54 -20.64 33.35 26.73
N SER A 55 -20.89 34.58 26.25
CA SER A 55 -21.08 35.83 27.00
C SER A 55 -19.88 36.27 27.86
N GLY A 56 -19.26 37.39 27.48
CA GLY A 56 -18.49 38.24 28.40
C GLY A 56 -17.24 38.85 27.76
N ASP A 57 -17.10 40.18 27.88
CA ASP A 57 -15.91 40.98 27.56
C ASP A 57 -15.60 41.32 26.10
N LEU A 58 -16.50 42.07 25.47
CA LEU A 58 -16.15 43.05 24.44
C LEU A 58 -16.90 44.36 24.71
N ASN A 59 -16.50 45.12 25.74
CA ASN A 59 -16.89 46.54 25.89
C ASN A 59 -16.06 47.38 26.88
N LYS A 60 -14.83 46.96 27.23
CA LYS A 60 -13.99 47.72 28.19
C LYS A 60 -12.96 48.69 27.59
N HIS A 61 -12.75 48.69 26.26
CA HIS A 61 -11.74 49.58 25.64
C HIS A 61 -12.27 50.85 24.96
N ARG A 62 -13.60 51.05 24.89
CA ARG A 62 -14.19 52.30 24.35
C ARG A 62 -14.74 53.27 25.40
N LEU A 63 -14.73 52.89 26.69
CA LEU A 63 -15.21 53.74 27.79
C LEU A 63 -14.09 54.50 28.54
N LEU A 64 -12.82 54.29 28.19
CA LEU A 64 -11.67 54.95 28.83
C LEU A 64 -11.19 56.22 28.12
N CYS A 65 -11.66 56.52 26.90
CA CYS A 65 -11.35 57.79 26.21
C CYS A 65 -12.41 58.88 26.41
N ILE A 66 -13.59 58.56 26.96
CA ILE A 66 -14.67 59.55 27.17
C ILE A 66 -14.67 60.10 28.61
N ILE A 67 -14.04 59.41 29.58
CA ILE A 67 -13.95 59.89 30.97
C ILE A 67 -12.79 60.89 31.17
N GLY A 68 -11.82 60.95 30.24
CA GLY A 68 -10.72 61.93 30.27
C GLY A 68 -11.10 63.37 29.86
N ALA A 69 -12.32 63.61 29.39
CA ALA A 69 -12.75 64.92 28.85
C ALA A 69 -13.79 65.66 29.72
N ILE A 70 -14.24 65.09 30.85
CA ILE A 70 -15.27 65.72 31.71
C ILE A 70 -14.75 66.06 33.12
N ALA A 71 -13.56 65.62 33.54
CA ALA A 71 -12.95 65.98 34.83
C ALA A 71 -11.98 67.19 34.72
N GLY A 72 -12.33 68.20 33.93
CA GLY A 72 -11.52 69.39 33.66
C GLY A 72 -12.23 70.72 33.96
N LEU A 73 -13.18 70.73 34.88
CA LEU A 73 -13.83 71.94 35.38
C LEU A 73 -13.95 71.81 36.91
N PHE A 74 -13.48 72.85 37.60
CA PHE A 74 -13.21 72.94 39.05
C PHE A 74 -11.87 72.37 39.51
N PHE A 75 -10.78 73.09 39.21
CA PHE A 75 -9.89 73.57 40.27
C PHE A 75 -9.09 74.79 39.78
N VAL A 76 -9.24 75.89 40.51
CA VAL A 76 -8.47 77.12 40.35
C VAL A 76 -7.15 76.92 41.09
N GLY A 77 -6.02 77.21 40.43
CA GLY A 77 -4.76 77.49 41.13
C GLY A 77 -3.51 76.96 40.44
N LEU A 78 -2.79 77.87 39.76
CA LEU A 78 -1.35 77.89 39.50
C LEU A 78 -0.64 76.55 39.15
N THR A 79 -0.25 76.39 37.88
CA THR A 79 1.16 76.44 37.45
C THR A 79 1.27 76.17 35.94
N VAL A 80 2.26 76.83 35.34
CA VAL A 80 2.57 76.85 33.91
C VAL A 80 3.20 75.53 33.48
N GLY A 81 2.76 74.94 32.36
CA GLY A 81 3.45 73.80 31.76
C GLY A 81 2.77 73.21 30.52
N LEU A 82 3.25 73.63 29.33
CA LEU A 82 3.17 72.98 28.01
C LEU A 82 1.92 72.11 27.69
N ILE A 83 0.98 72.68 26.94
CA ILE A 83 0.02 71.93 26.14
C ILE A 83 0.69 71.62 24.78
N THR A 84 1.25 70.43 24.63
CA THR A 84 1.56 69.88 23.30
C THR A 84 0.26 69.42 22.66
N LYS A 85 -0.10 70.09 21.57
CA LYS A 85 -1.22 69.79 20.70
C LYS A 85 -0.99 68.43 20.03
N TRP A 86 -1.65 67.37 20.50
CA TRP A 86 -1.75 66.12 19.76
C TRP A 86 -2.78 66.32 18.65
N THR A 87 -2.30 66.61 17.44
CA THR A 87 -3.10 66.45 16.22
C THR A 87 -3.15 64.96 15.88
N CYS A 88 -4.34 64.38 15.88
CA CYS A 88 -4.56 63.09 15.23
C CYS A 88 -4.43 63.31 13.72
N ASP A 89 -3.23 63.08 13.17
CA ASP A 89 -3.06 62.92 11.72
C ASP A 89 -3.72 61.59 11.33
N THR A 90 -4.90 61.69 10.69
CA THR A 90 -5.62 60.56 10.11
C THR A 90 -5.32 60.43 8.62
N ASN A 91 -4.04 60.44 8.25
CA ASN A 91 -3.59 60.23 6.87
C ASN A 91 -2.39 59.30 6.84
N ASP A 92 -2.56 58.09 7.38
CA ASP A 92 -1.83 56.95 6.86
C ASP A 92 -2.81 56.17 5.99
N ASP A 93 -2.53 56.21 4.69
CA ASP A 93 -3.04 55.31 3.66
C ASP A 93 -2.54 53.91 4.01
N VAL A 94 -3.10 53.32 5.07
CA VAL A 94 -2.83 51.93 5.47
C VAL A 94 -3.52 51.09 4.42
N ASN A 95 -2.82 50.89 3.30
CA ASN A 95 -3.05 49.77 2.41
C ASN A 95 -3.13 48.55 3.33
N PRO A 96 -4.32 47.96 3.50
CA PRO A 96 -4.52 46.93 4.50
C PRO A 96 -3.66 45.76 4.07
N GLN A 97 -2.46 45.68 4.67
CA GLN A 97 -1.47 44.69 4.29
C GLN A 97 -2.15 43.36 4.49
N CYS A 98 -2.35 42.67 3.39
CA CYS A 98 -2.98 41.39 3.46
C CYS A 98 -2.04 40.45 4.24
N LEU A 99 -2.52 39.84 5.33
CA LEU A 99 -1.70 39.03 6.22
C LEU A 99 -2.04 37.54 6.09
N TRP A 100 -1.02 36.69 6.03
CA TRP A 100 -1.20 35.25 6.15
C TRP A 100 -1.28 34.85 7.62
N SER A 101 -2.17 33.90 7.92
CA SER A 101 -2.11 33.18 9.19
C SER A 101 -0.80 32.39 9.30
N ALA A 102 -0.42 32.06 10.53
CA ALA A 102 0.52 30.96 10.74
C ALA A 102 -0.03 29.68 10.08
N TRP A 103 0.88 28.81 9.64
CA TRP A 103 0.53 27.48 9.19
C TRP A 103 -0.15 26.69 10.30
N SER A 104 -1.16 25.90 9.95
CA SER A 104 -1.67 24.87 10.85
C SER A 104 -0.58 23.85 11.17
N PHE A 105 -0.79 23.09 12.26
CA PHE A 105 -0.06 21.84 12.42
C PHE A 105 -0.32 20.92 11.22
N TRP A 106 0.67 20.07 10.92
CA TRP A 106 0.48 18.98 9.97
C TRP A 106 -0.64 18.06 10.47
N THR A 107 -1.51 17.64 9.57
CA THR A 107 -2.47 16.58 9.88
C THR A 107 -1.73 15.29 10.22
N VAL A 108 -2.39 14.43 11.00
CA VAL A 108 -1.95 13.04 11.13
C VAL A 108 -1.88 12.42 9.73
N CYS A 109 -0.90 11.54 9.51
CA CYS A 109 -0.76 10.82 8.25
C CYS A 109 -2.08 10.16 7.85
N SER A 110 -2.65 10.57 6.71
CA SER A 110 -3.87 9.96 6.22
C SER A 110 -3.54 8.61 5.58
N PRO A 111 -4.16 7.50 6.00
CA PRO A 111 -3.93 6.17 5.41
C PRO A 111 -4.54 5.98 4.02
N SER A 112 -5.13 7.05 3.45
CA SER A 112 -5.95 6.98 2.23
C SER A 112 -5.15 6.82 0.93
N THR A 113 -3.82 6.88 0.97
CA THR A 113 -2.95 6.67 -0.20
C THR A 113 -1.78 5.77 0.17
N ILE A 114 -1.23 5.04 -0.81
CA ILE A 114 -0.09 4.11 -0.65
C ILE A 114 1.13 4.80 0.00
N PHE A 115 1.24 6.12 -0.09
CA PHE A 115 2.38 6.89 0.42
C PHE A 115 2.08 7.74 1.67
N GLY A 116 0.84 7.80 2.13
CA GLY A 116 0.44 8.61 3.30
C GLY A 116 0.78 10.09 3.15
N LYS A 117 -0.22 10.96 3.00
CA LYS A 117 0.03 12.40 2.92
C LYS A 117 -0.29 13.10 4.24
N GLN A 118 0.58 14.04 4.63
CA GLN A 118 0.25 15.07 5.61
C GLN A 118 -0.09 16.35 4.88
N TYR A 119 -1.09 17.06 5.40
CA TYR A 119 -1.50 18.36 4.89
C TYR A 119 -1.35 19.40 5.98
N ARG A 120 -1.03 20.63 5.59
CA ARG A 120 -1.23 21.80 6.44
C ARG A 120 -1.82 22.91 5.60
N PHE A 121 -2.58 23.78 6.26
CA PHE A 121 -3.22 24.91 5.60
C PHE A 121 -2.87 26.21 6.33
N ARG A 122 -2.92 27.31 5.60
CA ARG A 122 -2.94 28.64 6.19
C ARG A 122 -4.01 29.47 5.51
N LYS A 123 -4.62 30.33 6.31
CA LYS A 123 -5.70 31.21 5.89
C LYS A 123 -5.17 32.59 5.63
N TYR A 124 -5.92 33.32 4.83
CA TYR A 124 -5.60 34.67 4.44
C TYR A 124 -6.54 35.64 5.16
N TYR A 125 -5.99 36.69 5.77
CA TYR A 125 -6.76 37.72 6.44
C TYR A 125 -6.52 39.07 5.74
N GLY A 126 -7.60 39.63 5.20
CA GLY A 126 -7.62 40.96 4.60
C GLY A 126 -9.05 41.51 4.64
N PRO A 127 -9.22 42.84 4.47
CA PRO A 127 -10.55 43.42 4.35
C PRO A 127 -11.29 42.80 3.18
N GLU A 128 -12.59 42.57 3.38
CA GLU A 128 -13.41 41.52 2.77
C GLU A 128 -13.42 41.45 1.24
N HIS A 129 -12.80 42.39 0.51
CA HIS A 129 -12.99 42.57 -0.94
C HIS A 129 -11.71 42.73 -1.78
N SER A 130 -10.49 42.75 -1.21
CA SER A 130 -9.27 43.06 -2.00
C SER A 130 -8.27 41.91 -2.20
N CYS A 131 -8.41 40.79 -1.50
CA CYS A 131 -7.41 39.72 -1.57
C CYS A 131 -8.04 38.35 -1.89
N HIS A 132 -7.98 37.92 -3.16
CA HIS A 132 -8.73 36.79 -3.74
C HIS A 132 -8.16 35.38 -3.52
N LYS A 133 -7.49 35.07 -2.39
CA LYS A 133 -7.04 33.69 -2.11
C LYS A 133 -7.48 33.23 -0.73
N ASN A 134 -8.43 32.30 -0.68
CA ASN A 134 -9.11 31.92 0.56
C ASN A 134 -8.31 30.91 1.41
N GLU A 135 -7.44 30.09 0.80
CA GLU A 135 -6.65 29.08 1.49
C GLU A 135 -5.46 28.62 0.63
N THR A 136 -4.33 28.28 1.27
CA THR A 136 -3.24 27.55 0.61
C THR A 136 -3.00 26.26 1.37
N ILE A 137 -2.90 25.16 0.61
CA ILE A 137 -2.63 23.82 1.12
C ILE A 137 -1.21 23.47 0.72
N GLU A 138 -0.46 22.94 1.68
CA GLU A 138 0.85 22.31 1.45
C GLU A 138 0.73 20.85 1.84
N ASP A 139 1.25 19.98 0.99
CA ASP A 139 1.35 18.55 1.26
C ASP A 139 2.81 18.10 1.33
N LYS A 140 3.05 17.06 2.12
CA LYS A 140 4.30 16.31 2.11
C LYS A 140 4.01 14.84 2.35
N ASP A 141 4.91 14.00 1.87
CA ASP A 141 4.89 12.58 2.17
C ASP A 141 5.22 12.37 3.65
N CYS A 142 4.54 11.42 4.27
CA CYS A 142 4.83 11.00 5.63
C CYS A 142 6.28 10.51 5.72
N ALA A 143 7.00 10.92 6.77
CA ALA A 143 8.35 10.42 7.02
C ALA A 143 8.31 8.89 7.16
N ASP A 144 9.09 8.23 6.31
CA ASP A 144 9.10 6.79 6.02
C ASP A 144 9.41 5.90 7.26
N ASP A 145 10.01 6.50 8.30
CA ASP A 145 10.62 5.76 9.40
C ASP A 145 9.61 5.08 10.35
N GLN A 146 8.37 5.56 10.46
CA GLN A 146 7.36 4.94 11.35
C GLN A 146 6.68 3.70 10.75
N TYR A 147 6.83 3.46 9.45
CA TYR A 147 6.18 2.35 8.75
C TYR A 147 7.18 1.46 8.01
N LYS A 148 8.48 1.57 8.32
CA LYS A 148 9.52 0.80 7.65
C LYS A 148 9.45 -0.68 8.05
N PHE A 149 9.03 -1.52 7.13
CA PHE A 149 9.22 -2.97 7.20
C PHE A 149 10.44 -3.27 6.35
N ASP A 150 11.56 -3.68 6.95
CA ASP A 150 12.79 -3.93 6.20
C ASP A 150 12.84 -5.37 5.71
N LEU A 151 12.26 -5.63 4.54
CA LEU A 151 12.26 -6.94 3.92
C LEU A 151 13.59 -7.19 3.22
N THR A 152 14.32 -8.22 3.62
CA THR A 152 15.51 -8.72 2.92
C THR A 152 15.36 -10.22 2.67
N PHE A 153 16.18 -10.77 1.78
CA PHE A 153 16.31 -12.22 1.67
C PHE A 153 17.13 -12.76 2.85
N ASP A 154 16.68 -13.86 3.45
CA ASP A 154 17.36 -14.54 4.54
C ASP A 154 18.50 -15.40 3.97
N GLN A 155 19.73 -14.90 4.14
CA GLN A 155 20.95 -15.56 3.68
C GLN A 155 21.10 -16.99 4.22
N SER A 156 20.62 -17.28 5.43
CA SER A 156 20.73 -18.63 6.02
C SER A 156 19.88 -19.67 5.29
N THR A 157 18.87 -19.22 4.54
CA THR A 157 17.97 -20.09 3.76
C THR A 157 18.34 -20.16 2.29
N LEU A 158 19.30 -19.35 1.83
CA LEU A 158 19.66 -19.24 0.42
C LEU A 158 20.11 -20.58 -0.14
N HIS A 159 19.40 -21.06 -1.16
CA HIS A 159 19.75 -22.29 -1.87
C HIS A 159 21.15 -22.20 -2.48
N ARG A 160 21.89 -23.31 -2.49
CA ARG A 160 23.31 -23.36 -2.91
C ARG A 160 23.61 -22.94 -4.37
N TYR A 161 22.58 -22.89 -5.21
CA TYR A 161 22.68 -22.45 -6.61
C TYR A 161 22.18 -21.02 -6.84
N CYS A 162 21.94 -20.27 -5.77
CA CYS A 162 21.48 -18.90 -5.85
C CYS A 162 22.58 -17.93 -5.40
N TYR A 163 22.75 -16.86 -6.15
CA TYR A 163 23.49 -15.68 -5.74
C TYR A 163 22.63 -14.79 -4.84
N LEU A 164 23.25 -14.14 -3.86
CA LEU A 164 22.65 -13.10 -3.04
C LEU A 164 23.59 -11.90 -2.95
N SER A 165 23.08 -10.70 -3.18
CA SER A 165 23.85 -9.45 -3.03
C SER A 165 24.22 -9.17 -1.58
N SER A 166 25.26 -8.37 -1.37
CA SER A 166 25.77 -8.01 -0.03
C SER A 166 24.77 -7.27 0.86
N ASP A 167 23.80 -6.58 0.27
CA ASP A 167 22.70 -5.91 0.97
C ASP A 167 21.49 -6.82 1.20
N ASN A 168 21.56 -8.09 0.76
CA ASN A 168 20.49 -9.07 0.82
C ASN A 168 19.18 -8.61 0.13
N LYS A 169 19.27 -7.73 -0.87
CA LYS A 169 18.12 -7.21 -1.63
C LYS A 169 18.01 -7.76 -3.06
N VAL A 170 19.03 -8.46 -3.57
CA VAL A 170 19.03 -9.07 -4.92
C VAL A 170 19.36 -10.56 -4.83
N ILE A 171 18.46 -11.41 -5.32
CA ILE A 171 18.69 -12.84 -5.51
C ILE A 171 18.76 -13.15 -7.00
N SER A 172 19.66 -14.06 -7.41
CA SER A 172 19.77 -14.51 -8.80
C SER A 172 20.09 -15.99 -8.90
N ASN A 173 19.68 -16.64 -9.98
CA ASN A 173 20.07 -18.03 -10.28
C ASN A 173 21.48 -18.15 -10.88
N HIS A 174 22.18 -17.04 -11.11
CA HIS A 174 23.51 -17.02 -11.70
C HIS A 174 24.50 -16.38 -10.74
N PHE A 175 25.60 -17.06 -10.50
CA PHE A 175 26.68 -16.55 -9.66
C PHE A 175 27.34 -15.34 -10.32
N SER A 176 27.63 -14.31 -9.53
CA SER A 176 28.82 -13.49 -9.76
C SER A 176 29.98 -14.13 -8.99
N ASP A 177 31.22 -13.87 -9.41
CA ASP A 177 32.45 -14.49 -8.91
C ASP A 177 32.73 -14.29 -7.39
N GLU A 178 31.81 -13.68 -6.63
CA GLU A 178 32.01 -13.22 -5.24
C GLU A 178 31.12 -13.92 -4.18
N THR A 179 30.54 -15.08 -4.47
CA THR A 179 29.60 -15.71 -3.51
C THR A 179 30.27 -16.48 -2.39
N ASN A 180 30.23 -15.87 -1.20
CA ASN A 180 30.46 -16.50 0.10
C ASN A 180 29.32 -17.49 0.43
N HIS A 181 29.32 -18.65 -0.22
CA HIS A 181 28.51 -19.77 0.24
C HIS A 181 29.16 -20.42 1.46
N ASN A 182 28.43 -20.49 2.57
CA ASN A 182 28.72 -21.44 3.62
C ASN A 182 27.89 -22.70 3.34
N PRO A 183 28.44 -23.74 2.69
CA PRO A 183 27.70 -24.94 2.29
C PRO A 183 27.18 -25.79 3.47
N ASN A 184 27.38 -25.33 4.71
CA ASN A 184 27.05 -26.06 5.94
C ASN A 184 25.99 -25.36 6.81
N ASP A 185 25.24 -24.38 6.30
CA ASP A 185 24.13 -23.81 7.07
C ASP A 185 22.99 -24.83 7.16
N ALA A 186 22.62 -25.23 8.38
CA ALA A 186 21.55 -26.19 8.63
C ALA A 186 20.18 -25.71 8.15
N ASN A 187 20.01 -24.40 7.94
CA ASN A 187 18.75 -23.80 7.49
C ASN A 187 18.67 -23.60 5.96
N GLN A 188 19.74 -23.97 5.24
CA GLN A 188 19.81 -23.82 3.79
C GLN A 188 18.77 -24.71 3.10
N LEU A 189 18.00 -24.10 2.19
CA LEU A 189 17.04 -24.81 1.35
C LEU A 189 17.76 -25.81 0.44
N GLN A 190 17.20 -27.01 0.31
CA GLN A 190 17.77 -28.15 -0.43
C GLN A 190 17.01 -28.47 -1.73
N ASN A 191 15.70 -28.26 -1.73
CA ASN A 191 14.81 -28.59 -2.85
C ASN A 191 14.28 -27.33 -3.53
N TYR A 192 13.94 -26.30 -2.75
CA TYR A 192 13.45 -25.03 -3.26
C TYR A 192 14.63 -24.15 -3.70
N THR A 193 14.69 -23.79 -4.98
CA THR A 193 15.78 -22.97 -5.54
C THR A 193 15.47 -21.49 -5.36
N GLY A 194 15.86 -20.93 -4.21
CA GLY A 194 15.58 -19.54 -3.88
C GLY A 194 15.99 -19.16 -2.46
N ALA A 195 15.26 -18.24 -1.85
CA ALA A 195 15.40 -17.84 -0.45
C ALA A 195 14.04 -17.49 0.18
N ILE A 196 13.99 -17.56 1.50
CA ILE A 196 12.87 -17.07 2.31
C ILE A 196 13.16 -15.61 2.70
N GLY A 197 12.13 -14.79 2.89
CA GLY A 197 12.30 -13.45 3.45
C GLY A 197 12.74 -13.50 4.91
N ASN A 198 13.48 -12.49 5.36
CA ASN A 198 13.98 -12.36 6.73
C ASN A 198 12.90 -12.32 7.83
N THR A 199 11.63 -12.14 7.46
CA THR A 199 10.51 -12.09 8.39
C THR A 199 9.31 -12.86 7.86
N CYS A 200 8.73 -13.71 8.70
CA CYS A 200 7.40 -14.30 8.49
C CYS A 200 6.32 -13.43 9.14
N LEU A 201 5.13 -13.46 8.56
CA LEU A 201 4.01 -12.59 8.86
C LEU A 201 3.05 -13.24 9.84
N ASP A 202 2.68 -12.51 10.88
CA ASP A 202 1.67 -12.92 11.85
C ASP A 202 0.26 -12.61 11.34
N LYS A 203 -0.78 -13.10 12.02
CA LYS A 203 -2.18 -12.91 11.61
C LYS A 203 -2.61 -11.44 11.51
N ASN A 204 -1.92 -10.52 12.19
CA ASN A 204 -2.21 -9.08 12.15
C ASN A 204 -1.27 -8.29 11.23
N SER A 205 -0.36 -8.96 10.51
CA SER A 205 0.59 -8.30 9.64
C SER A 205 -0.07 -7.73 8.39
N LYS A 206 0.27 -6.49 8.08
CA LYS A 206 -0.10 -5.82 6.83
C LYS A 206 1.14 -5.22 6.22
N ILE A 207 1.53 -5.70 5.06
CA ILE A 207 2.75 -5.26 4.41
C ILE A 207 2.52 -5.00 2.93
N TYR A 208 3.23 -4.01 2.42
CA TYR A 208 3.39 -3.76 1.00
C TYR A 208 4.86 -3.86 0.63
N PHE A 209 5.17 -4.52 -0.47
CA PHE A 209 6.52 -4.55 -1.02
C PHE A 209 6.50 -4.59 -2.54
N GLU A 210 7.57 -4.11 -3.16
CA GLU A 210 7.75 -4.14 -4.61
C GLU A 210 8.97 -4.97 -4.96
N ILE A 211 8.80 -5.86 -5.93
CA ILE A 211 9.90 -6.64 -6.50
C ILE A 211 10.07 -6.27 -7.96
N SER A 212 11.31 -5.94 -8.34
CA SER A 212 11.73 -5.85 -9.74
C SER A 212 12.26 -7.22 -10.17
N PHE A 213 11.75 -7.70 -11.29
CA PHE A 213 12.17 -8.95 -11.93
C PHE A 213 12.92 -8.62 -13.21
N GLN A 214 14.07 -9.26 -13.39
CA GLN A 214 14.82 -9.21 -14.63
C GLN A 214 15.15 -10.63 -15.06
N TYR A 215 15.01 -10.89 -16.36
CA TYR A 215 15.53 -12.12 -16.95
C TYR A 215 16.15 -11.90 -18.32
N GLU A 216 17.11 -12.74 -18.65
CA GLU A 216 17.79 -12.83 -19.95
C GLU A 216 17.74 -14.28 -20.41
N ILE A 217 17.19 -14.51 -21.60
CA ILE A 217 17.04 -15.84 -22.19
C ILE A 217 18.21 -16.05 -23.13
N PHE A 218 19.06 -17.04 -22.87
CA PHE A 218 20.18 -17.38 -23.76
C PHE A 218 19.88 -18.60 -24.62
N ASP A 219 19.02 -19.50 -24.14
CA ASP A 219 18.56 -20.65 -24.91
C ASP A 219 17.05 -20.81 -24.79
N LEU A 220 16.42 -21.28 -25.86
CA LEU A 220 14.97 -21.49 -25.88
C LEU A 220 14.60 -22.71 -25.03
N MET A 221 13.47 -22.58 -24.36
CA MET A 221 12.87 -23.62 -23.54
C MET A 221 11.79 -24.36 -24.33
N ASP A 222 12.06 -25.60 -24.72
CA ASP A 222 11.09 -26.39 -25.51
C ASP A 222 9.89 -26.87 -24.66
N GLU A 223 10.04 -26.89 -23.34
CA GLU A 223 8.98 -27.23 -22.39
C GLU A 223 8.62 -26.04 -21.48
N PRO A 224 7.46 -26.08 -20.78
CA PRO A 224 7.15 -25.11 -19.75
C PRO A 224 8.15 -25.20 -18.59
N HIS A 225 8.95 -24.16 -18.44
CA HIS A 225 10.00 -24.05 -17.45
C HIS A 225 9.70 -22.86 -16.53
N LEU A 226 9.70 -23.09 -15.21
CA LEU A 226 9.56 -22.03 -14.22
C LEU A 226 10.81 -21.15 -14.23
N LEU A 227 10.67 -19.83 -14.32
CA LEU A 227 11.78 -18.88 -14.25
C LEU A 227 11.87 -18.28 -12.86
N LEU A 228 10.72 -17.92 -12.29
CA LEU A 228 10.62 -17.13 -11.08
C LEU A 228 9.35 -17.45 -10.29
N GLU A 229 9.45 -17.38 -8.96
CA GLU A 229 8.31 -17.46 -8.06
C GLU A 229 8.41 -16.36 -6.98
N VAL A 230 7.28 -15.71 -6.68
CA VAL A 230 7.06 -14.97 -5.44
C VAL A 230 5.83 -15.55 -4.77
N ALA A 231 6.00 -16.01 -3.53
CA ALA A 231 4.97 -16.78 -2.85
C ALA A 231 4.86 -16.47 -1.36
N LEU A 232 3.75 -16.94 -0.80
CA LEU A 232 3.45 -16.94 0.61
C LEU A 232 3.11 -18.37 1.03
N ALA A 233 3.78 -18.90 2.06
CA ALA A 233 3.47 -20.23 2.60
C ALA A 233 3.88 -20.37 4.08
N GLU A 234 3.35 -21.39 4.75
CA GLU A 234 3.78 -21.77 6.10
C GLU A 234 5.21 -22.33 6.07
N ARG A 235 6.01 -22.05 7.10
CA ARG A 235 7.44 -22.40 7.10
C ARG A 235 7.69 -23.90 6.90
N ASN A 236 6.86 -24.75 7.48
CA ASN A 236 6.97 -26.22 7.40
C ASN A 236 6.60 -26.80 6.02
N LYS A 237 6.02 -25.98 5.12
CA LYS A 237 5.68 -26.35 3.74
C LYS A 237 6.80 -26.01 2.77
N ILE A 238 7.66 -25.06 3.13
CA ILE A 238 8.77 -24.63 2.30
C ILE A 238 9.81 -25.74 2.22
N ASP A 239 10.48 -25.86 1.08
CA ASP A 239 11.52 -26.87 0.80
C ASP A 239 11.03 -28.32 0.74
N THR A 240 9.71 -28.55 0.79
CA THR A 240 9.15 -29.89 0.58
C THR A 240 9.20 -30.31 -0.88
N LEU A 241 9.08 -29.35 -1.80
CA LEU A 241 9.16 -29.48 -3.25
C LEU A 241 9.87 -28.27 -3.87
N LEU A 242 10.07 -28.32 -5.19
CA LEU A 242 10.64 -27.23 -5.98
C LEU A 242 9.77 -25.96 -6.01
N LEU A 243 8.44 -26.14 -5.98
CA LEU A 243 7.43 -25.09 -6.13
C LEU A 243 6.46 -25.12 -4.95
N VAL A 244 6.17 -23.96 -4.35
CA VAL A 244 5.27 -23.90 -3.19
C VAL A 244 3.80 -23.70 -3.54
N GLY A 245 3.50 -23.16 -4.73
CA GLY A 245 2.15 -23.11 -5.26
C GLY A 245 1.53 -24.49 -5.58
N ASP A 246 2.33 -25.55 -5.58
CA ASP A 246 1.89 -26.92 -5.88
C ASP A 246 0.79 -27.42 -4.92
N LYS A 247 -0.09 -28.28 -5.43
CA LYS A 247 -1.20 -28.90 -4.70
C LYS A 247 -0.80 -29.54 -3.38
N SER A 248 0.32 -30.22 -3.35
CA SER A 248 0.78 -30.95 -2.17
C SER A 248 1.34 -30.03 -1.07
N VAL A 249 1.73 -28.81 -1.44
CA VAL A 249 2.35 -27.83 -0.55
C VAL A 249 1.31 -26.84 -0.03
N GLY A 250 0.46 -26.32 -0.92
CA GLY A 250 -0.67 -25.44 -0.58
C GLY A 250 -0.31 -23.98 -0.36
N GLY A 251 0.82 -23.50 -0.87
CA GLY A 251 1.18 -22.08 -0.85
C GLY A 251 0.35 -21.24 -1.84
N TRP A 252 0.51 -19.92 -1.76
CA TRP A 252 -0.08 -18.95 -2.68
C TRP A 252 1.03 -18.27 -3.46
N SER A 253 1.08 -18.46 -4.78
CA SER A 253 2.21 -18.00 -5.58
C SER A 253 1.85 -17.26 -6.85
N LEU A 254 2.75 -16.34 -7.20
CA LEU A 254 2.87 -15.71 -8.51
C LEU A 254 4.09 -16.32 -9.20
N ASN A 255 3.87 -16.97 -10.34
CA ASN A 255 4.88 -17.69 -11.10
C ASN A 255 5.12 -16.99 -12.44
N ILE A 256 6.39 -16.93 -12.87
CA ILE A 256 6.75 -16.59 -14.25
C ILE A 256 7.39 -17.82 -14.86
N TYR A 257 6.94 -18.23 -16.04
CA TYR A 257 7.37 -19.46 -16.70
C TYR A 257 7.33 -19.31 -18.22
N SER A 258 8.04 -20.16 -18.94
CA SER A 258 7.96 -20.23 -20.41
C SER A 258 6.64 -20.87 -20.85
N CYS A 259 6.03 -20.30 -21.89
CA CYS A 259 4.90 -20.87 -22.62
C CYS A 259 5.35 -21.16 -24.07
N PRO A 260 6.03 -22.30 -24.33
CA PRO A 260 6.57 -22.61 -25.65
C PRO A 260 5.48 -22.65 -26.73
N GLU A 261 4.31 -23.19 -26.38
CA GLU A 261 3.08 -23.25 -27.21
C GLU A 261 2.71 -21.88 -27.81
N LEU A 262 2.89 -20.82 -27.01
CA LEU A 262 2.53 -19.44 -27.36
C LEU A 262 3.74 -18.64 -27.85
N ARG A 263 4.95 -19.21 -27.75
CA ARG A 263 6.23 -18.51 -27.90
C ARG A 263 6.29 -17.23 -27.04
N LYS A 264 5.83 -17.34 -25.79
CA LYS A 264 5.80 -16.24 -24.82
C LYS A 264 6.37 -16.64 -23.48
N ILE A 265 6.79 -15.66 -22.71
CA ILE A 265 6.93 -15.80 -21.26
C ILE A 265 5.61 -15.39 -20.62
N CYS A 266 5.11 -16.25 -19.74
CA CYS A 266 3.83 -16.11 -19.10
C CYS A 266 3.99 -15.85 -17.61
N LEU A 267 3.04 -15.10 -17.07
CA LEU A 267 2.77 -14.98 -15.65
C LEU A 267 1.56 -15.85 -15.32
N SER A 268 1.61 -16.58 -14.22
CA SER A 268 0.45 -17.28 -13.67
C SER A 268 0.37 -17.15 -12.16
N VAL A 269 -0.84 -17.29 -11.66
CA VAL A 269 -1.13 -17.31 -10.24
C VAL A 269 -1.58 -18.71 -9.87
N GLN A 270 -0.96 -19.28 -8.85
CA GLN A 270 -1.16 -20.68 -8.48
C GLN A 270 -1.41 -20.84 -6.99
N HIS A 271 -2.42 -21.65 -6.67
CA HIS A 271 -2.67 -22.16 -5.32
C HIS A 271 -3.36 -23.51 -5.41
N GLY A 272 -2.69 -24.57 -5.01
CA GLY A 272 -3.32 -25.88 -5.00
C GLY A 272 -3.48 -26.45 -6.43
N ASN A 273 -4.73 -26.79 -6.77
CA ASN A 273 -5.12 -27.16 -8.15
C ASN A 273 -5.54 -25.94 -9.00
N LEU A 274 -5.51 -24.74 -8.44
CA LEU A 274 -6.01 -23.55 -9.11
C LEU A 274 -4.87 -22.93 -9.93
N ASP A 275 -4.91 -23.13 -11.25
CA ASP A 275 -4.24 -22.26 -12.22
C ASP A 275 -5.25 -21.19 -12.64
N SER A 276 -5.31 -20.09 -11.88
CA SER A 276 -6.43 -19.15 -11.98
C SER A 276 -6.30 -18.16 -13.14
N LEU A 277 -5.07 -17.78 -13.51
CA LEU A 277 -4.86 -16.68 -14.43
C LEU A 277 -3.55 -16.84 -15.17
N LYS A 278 -3.55 -16.55 -16.48
CA LYS A 278 -2.36 -16.56 -17.33
C LYS A 278 -2.29 -15.25 -18.10
N PHE A 279 -1.18 -14.53 -17.98
CA PHE A 279 -0.90 -13.30 -18.73
C PHE A 279 0.40 -13.43 -19.49
N THR A 280 0.45 -12.87 -20.69
CA THR A 280 1.70 -12.72 -21.44
C THR A 280 2.52 -11.56 -20.87
N LEU A 281 3.80 -11.79 -20.62
CA LEU A 281 4.76 -10.77 -20.21
C LEU A 281 5.62 -10.29 -21.39
N SER A 282 6.22 -11.22 -22.13
CA SER A 282 7.18 -10.91 -23.18
C SER A 282 7.25 -12.01 -24.26
N SER A 283 8.05 -11.80 -25.31
CA SER A 283 8.42 -12.85 -26.25
C SER A 283 9.34 -13.89 -25.60
N HIS A 284 9.19 -15.14 -26.00
CA HIS A 284 10.11 -16.21 -25.65
C HIS A 284 11.14 -16.34 -26.78
N GLU A 285 12.18 -15.51 -26.74
CA GLU A 285 13.21 -15.40 -27.78
C GLU A 285 14.60 -15.48 -27.16
N ALA A 286 15.50 -16.28 -27.73
CA ALA A 286 16.90 -16.31 -27.30
C ALA A 286 17.59 -14.95 -27.59
N GLY A 287 18.47 -14.52 -26.68
CA GLY A 287 19.11 -13.20 -26.67
C GLY A 287 18.21 -12.06 -26.18
N SER A 288 16.98 -12.33 -25.75
CA SER A 288 16.06 -11.32 -25.24
C SER A 288 16.25 -11.06 -23.74
N THR A 289 16.05 -9.81 -23.35
CA THR A 289 16.06 -9.37 -21.96
C THR A 289 14.74 -8.71 -21.61
N PHE A 290 14.26 -8.94 -20.40
CA PHE A 290 13.05 -8.32 -19.88
C PHE A 290 13.27 -7.79 -18.48
N ASN A 291 12.61 -6.68 -18.17
CA ASN A 291 12.58 -6.10 -16.84
C ASN A 291 11.19 -5.54 -16.55
N GLU A 292 10.63 -5.89 -15.39
CA GLU A 292 9.35 -5.38 -14.92
C GLU A 292 9.34 -5.31 -13.38
N SER A 293 8.40 -4.57 -12.81
CA SER A 293 8.20 -4.53 -11.36
C SER A 293 6.74 -4.80 -11.00
N PHE A 294 6.55 -5.53 -9.90
CA PHE A 294 5.25 -5.85 -9.37
C PHE A 294 5.17 -5.42 -7.91
N GLY A 295 4.02 -4.87 -7.52
CA GLY A 295 3.68 -4.61 -6.14
C GLY A 295 2.95 -5.79 -5.53
N PHE A 296 3.18 -6.02 -4.24
CA PHE A 296 2.60 -7.10 -3.47
C PHE A 296 2.01 -6.52 -2.19
N LEU A 297 0.76 -6.81 -1.92
CA LEU A 297 0.09 -6.44 -0.68
C LEU A 297 -0.34 -7.71 0.04
N VAL A 298 0.16 -7.90 1.26
CA VAL A 298 -0.32 -8.95 2.16
C VAL A 298 -1.10 -8.29 3.28
N ASP A 299 -2.38 -8.62 3.42
CA ASP A 299 -3.22 -8.22 4.55
C ASP A 299 -3.70 -9.49 5.26
N ARG A 300 -2.97 -9.90 6.32
CA ARG A 300 -3.31 -11.10 7.09
C ARG A 300 -4.54 -10.92 7.98
N GLU A 301 -4.94 -9.68 8.27
CA GLU A 301 -6.17 -9.41 9.03
C GLU A 301 -7.40 -9.69 8.16
N ARG A 302 -7.30 -9.41 6.86
CA ARG A 302 -8.35 -9.69 5.86
C ARG A 302 -8.20 -11.03 5.15
N ASP A 303 -7.14 -11.76 5.46
CA ASP A 303 -6.74 -12.98 4.74
C ASP A 303 -6.67 -12.76 3.21
N GLU A 304 -5.98 -11.69 2.81
CA GLU A 304 -5.76 -11.32 1.41
C GLU A 304 -4.28 -11.28 1.01
N PHE A 305 -3.98 -11.81 -0.17
CA PHE A 305 -2.69 -11.62 -0.84
C PHE A 305 -2.92 -11.11 -2.26
N SER A 306 -2.58 -9.84 -2.49
CA SER A 306 -2.89 -9.13 -3.73
C SER A 306 -1.64 -8.80 -4.54
N PHE A 307 -1.77 -8.89 -5.87
CA PHE A 307 -0.75 -8.57 -6.85
C PHE A 307 -1.13 -7.31 -7.62
N ILE A 308 -0.17 -6.39 -7.71
CA ILE A 308 -0.35 -5.05 -8.23
C ILE A 308 0.59 -4.85 -9.42
N ARG A 309 0.06 -4.34 -10.52
CA ARG A 309 0.80 -3.96 -11.74
C ARG A 309 0.26 -2.63 -12.21
N ASP A 310 1.14 -1.70 -12.59
CA ASP A 310 0.77 -0.35 -13.03
C ASP A 310 -0.16 0.38 -12.04
N GLY A 311 0.08 0.19 -10.74
CA GLY A 311 -0.72 0.78 -9.66
C GLY A 311 -2.11 0.18 -9.48
N LYS A 312 -2.46 -0.89 -10.20
CA LYS A 312 -3.76 -1.57 -10.11
C LYS A 312 -3.61 -2.99 -9.60
N ILE A 313 -4.47 -3.39 -8.68
CA ILE A 313 -4.61 -4.80 -8.29
C ILE A 313 -5.18 -5.55 -9.49
N PHE A 314 -4.44 -6.55 -9.99
CA PHE A 314 -4.91 -7.40 -11.08
C PHE A 314 -5.34 -8.78 -10.59
N PHE A 315 -4.92 -9.19 -9.39
CA PHE A 315 -5.35 -10.44 -8.76
C PHE A 315 -5.25 -10.35 -7.23
N THR A 316 -6.16 -11.03 -6.54
CA THR A 316 -6.14 -11.20 -5.08
C THR A 316 -6.52 -12.63 -4.73
N PHE A 317 -5.66 -13.31 -3.98
CA PHE A 317 -6.06 -14.47 -3.20
C PHE A 317 -6.87 -14.01 -2.00
N GLN A 318 -8.04 -14.62 -1.82
CA GLN A 318 -8.85 -14.48 -0.62
C GLN A 318 -8.77 -15.76 0.20
N ASN A 319 -9.02 -15.65 1.50
CA ASN A 319 -8.95 -16.76 2.44
C ASN A 319 -7.55 -17.39 2.48
N ILE A 320 -6.50 -16.57 2.56
CA ILE A 320 -5.15 -17.05 2.92
C ILE A 320 -5.07 -17.42 4.42
N ASP A 321 -6.11 -18.08 4.92
CA ASP A 321 -6.32 -18.38 6.32
C ASP A 321 -5.39 -19.51 6.75
N SER A 322 -4.38 -19.12 7.52
CA SER A 322 -3.49 -20.01 8.24
C SER A 322 -3.38 -19.51 9.67
N ASN A 323 -3.46 -20.45 10.61
CA ASN A 323 -3.18 -20.20 12.02
C ASN A 323 -1.68 -20.02 12.30
N GLU A 324 -0.83 -20.42 11.35
CA GLU A 324 0.61 -20.26 11.44
C GLU A 324 1.09 -18.94 10.81
N ARG A 325 2.35 -18.60 11.11
CA ARG A 325 3.05 -17.49 10.46
C ARG A 325 3.30 -17.87 9.01
N LEU A 326 3.07 -16.92 8.09
CA LEU A 326 3.31 -17.14 6.67
C LEU A 326 4.57 -16.41 6.26
N CYS A 327 5.49 -17.09 5.60
CA CYS A 327 6.75 -16.54 5.16
C CYS A 327 6.65 -16.14 3.69
N LEU A 328 7.30 -15.02 3.34
CA LEU A 328 7.53 -14.66 1.94
C LEU A 328 8.65 -15.51 1.37
N ILE A 329 8.52 -15.92 0.11
CA ILE A 329 9.42 -16.85 -0.54
C ILE A 329 9.69 -16.38 -1.97
N PHE A 330 10.94 -16.49 -2.40
CA PHE A 330 11.42 -15.93 -3.66
C PHE A 330 12.27 -16.97 -4.38
N GLY A 331 11.76 -17.49 -5.49
CA GLY A 331 12.38 -18.56 -6.29
C GLY A 331 13.00 -18.05 -7.58
N VAL A 332 14.18 -18.54 -7.93
CA VAL A 332 14.88 -18.23 -9.18
C VAL A 332 15.41 -19.52 -9.78
N PHE A 333 15.05 -19.83 -11.03
CA PHE A 333 15.15 -21.20 -11.56
C PHE A 333 15.80 -21.25 -12.94
N ASN A 334 16.13 -22.46 -13.39
CA ASN A 334 16.63 -22.78 -14.73
C ASN A 334 17.88 -21.98 -15.20
N PRO A 335 18.98 -22.04 -14.43
CA PRO A 335 20.22 -21.32 -14.74
C PRO A 335 20.93 -21.81 -16.01
N SER A 336 20.51 -22.93 -16.61
CA SER A 336 21.07 -23.48 -17.84
C SER A 336 20.51 -22.86 -19.11
N GLN A 337 19.41 -22.08 -19.03
CA GLN A 337 18.76 -21.47 -20.21
C GLN A 337 18.39 -20.00 -20.00
N VAL A 338 18.19 -19.59 -18.74
CA VAL A 338 17.77 -18.22 -18.40
C VAL A 338 18.58 -17.71 -17.21
N LYS A 339 19.00 -16.45 -17.27
CA LYS A 339 19.57 -15.73 -16.13
C LYS A 339 18.44 -14.91 -15.55
N VAL A 340 18.11 -15.16 -14.30
CA VAL A 340 16.98 -14.55 -13.59
C VAL A 340 17.49 -13.84 -12.36
N SER A 341 16.95 -12.66 -12.07
CA SER A 341 17.17 -11.96 -10.81
C SER A 341 15.90 -11.31 -10.29
N GLN A 342 15.74 -11.31 -8.98
CA GLN A 342 14.73 -10.53 -8.27
C GLN A 342 15.40 -9.50 -7.38
N LYS A 343 14.87 -8.27 -7.36
CA LYS A 343 15.33 -7.20 -6.49
C LYS A 343 14.18 -6.65 -5.66
N ILE A 344 14.33 -6.66 -4.34
CA ILE A 344 13.42 -5.95 -3.43
C ILE A 344 13.69 -4.45 -3.59
N MET A 345 12.69 -3.73 -4.10
CA MET A 345 12.77 -2.29 -4.38
C MET A 345 12.31 -1.47 -3.18
N THR A 346 11.14 -1.83 -2.63
CA THR A 346 10.54 -1.15 -1.48
C THR A 346 9.85 -2.16 -0.58
N SER A 347 9.75 -1.84 0.71
CA SER A 347 9.03 -2.64 1.69
C SER A 347 8.57 -1.77 2.86
N LYS A 348 7.29 -1.86 3.25
CA LYS A 348 6.69 -1.05 4.31
C LYS A 348 5.49 -1.74 4.97
N ASN A 349 5.27 -1.41 6.23
CA ASN A 349 4.03 -1.71 6.94
C ASN A 349 2.88 -0.92 6.31
N TYR A 350 1.76 -1.58 6.09
CA TYR A 350 0.58 -1.00 5.46
C TYR A 350 -0.51 -0.72 6.52
N THR A 351 -0.87 0.55 6.69
CA THR A 351 -1.91 0.98 7.64
C THR A 351 -3.17 1.53 6.96
N GLY A 352 -3.23 1.44 5.62
CA GLY A 352 -4.27 2.02 4.79
C GLY A 352 -5.57 1.23 4.68
N ILE A 353 -6.63 1.92 4.26
CA ILE A 353 -7.78 1.29 3.60
C ILE A 353 -7.55 1.49 2.10
N PHE A 354 -7.55 0.41 1.32
CA PHE A 354 -7.36 0.46 -0.13
C PHE A 354 -8.56 1.16 -0.79
N ASN A 355 -8.55 2.50 -0.84
CA ASN A 355 -9.49 3.28 -1.62
C ASN A 355 -8.85 3.60 -2.97
N LEU A 356 -9.07 2.73 -3.95
CA LEU A 356 -8.73 2.99 -5.36
C LEU A 356 -9.71 4.04 -5.92
N HIS A 357 -9.44 5.32 -5.63
CA HIS A 357 -9.90 6.41 -6.49
C HIS A 357 -8.68 7.15 -7.00
N TRP A 358 -8.26 6.80 -8.22
CA TRP A 358 -7.43 7.66 -9.04
C TRP A 358 -8.07 7.78 -10.41
N THR A 359 -8.34 9.04 -10.77
CA THR A 359 -8.91 9.56 -12.02
C THR A 359 -8.02 9.33 -13.21
#